data_AF-A0A9P6K9K0-F1
#
_entry.id   AF-A0A9P6K9K0-F1
#
_cell.length_a   1.000
_cell.length_b   1.000
_cell.length_c   1.000
_cell.angle_alpha   90.00
_cell.angle_beta   90.00
_cell.angle_gamma   90.00
#
_symmetry.space_group_name_H-M   'P 1'
#
loop_
_entity.id
_entity.type
_entity.pdbx_description
1 polymer ?
#
loop_
_entity_poly.entity_id
_entity_poly.type
_entity_poly.pdbx_seq_one_letter_code
_entity_poly.pdbx_strand_id
1 'polypeptide(L)'
;GFRLVTVVHEKLGAETFWRDYWDSGETFFDGTKGFYKALGDGNLRWARLDQVVRPSLWYNVYRNWRSGIRGNLLVGEGRIFGGLYIVQSAQQGPRIAYQFSETVLGNRAPISKVLEVCSDISGVALDETSLQRAKQQEEDAKKTATAQCDGQDSCALPSSSSSKL
;
A
#
# COMPACT_ATOMS: atom_id res chain seq x y z
N GLY A 1 -10.60 -19.67 7.83
CA GLY A 1 -10.30 -18.22 7.89
C GLY A 1 -8.89 -17.98 7.41
N PHE A 2 -8.57 -16.77 6.95
CA PHE A 2 -7.23 -16.38 6.51
C PHE A 2 -6.50 -15.61 7.61
N ARG A 3 -5.21 -15.86 7.78
CA ARG A 3 -4.34 -15.09 8.68
C ARG A 3 -3.70 -13.95 7.86
N LEU A 4 -4.00 -12.71 8.23
CA LEU A 4 -3.40 -11.53 7.60
C LEU A 4 -2.16 -11.13 8.40
N VAL A 5 -1.06 -10.90 7.69
CA VAL A 5 0.21 -10.45 8.26
C VAL A 5 0.74 -9.30 7.42
N THR A 6 1.37 -8.33 8.05
CA THR A 6 2.10 -7.27 7.35
C THR A 6 3.60 -7.46 7.54
N VAL A 7 4.37 -7.15 6.50
CA VAL A 7 5.82 -7.27 6.51
C VAL A 7 6.42 -5.90 6.22
N VAL A 8 7.13 -5.34 7.19
CA VAL A 8 7.71 -4.00 7.08
C VAL A 8 9.23 -4.13 7.06
N HIS A 9 9.90 -3.47 6.12
CA HIS A 9 11.36 -3.47 6.06
C HIS A 9 12.01 -2.30 6.81
N GLU A 10 11.23 -1.31 7.21
CA GLU A 10 11.68 -0.09 7.87
C GLU A 10 11.01 0.08 9.23
N LYS A 11 11.77 0.47 10.26
CA LYS A 11 11.21 0.72 11.60
C LYS A 11 10.58 2.11 11.71
N LEU A 12 11.05 3.05 10.90
CA LEU A 12 10.56 4.40 10.87
C LEU A 12 9.13 4.42 10.32
N GLY A 13 8.19 5.02 11.07
CA GLY A 13 6.79 5.09 10.67
C GLY A 13 6.01 3.76 10.76
N ALA A 14 6.67 2.65 11.08
CA ALA A 14 6.02 1.34 11.25
C ALA A 14 5.05 1.35 12.44
N GLU A 15 5.43 1.98 13.56
CA GLU A 15 4.58 2.09 14.75
C GLU A 15 3.32 2.92 14.47
N THR A 16 3.47 4.04 13.76
CA THR A 16 2.32 4.87 13.36
C THR A 16 1.43 4.15 12.35
N PHE A 17 2.01 3.43 11.38
CA PHE A 17 1.24 2.62 10.44
C PHE A 17 0.45 1.53 11.17
N TRP A 18 1.10 0.86 12.11
CA TRP A 18 0.49 -0.19 12.90
C TRP A 18 -0.72 0.35 13.68
N ARG A 19 -0.55 1.45 14.42
CA ARG A 19 -1.61 2.08 15.21
C ARG A 19 -2.75 2.64 14.37
N ASP A 20 -2.43 3.33 13.26
CA ASP A 20 -3.43 4.13 12.55
C ASP A 20 -4.15 3.33 11.43
N TYR A 21 -3.55 2.23 10.95
CA TYR A 21 -4.05 1.51 9.76
C TYR A 21 -4.10 -0.02 9.87
N TRP A 22 -3.29 -0.64 10.73
CA TRP A 22 -3.19 -2.12 10.78
C TRP A 22 -3.86 -2.74 12.01
N ASP A 23 -3.85 -2.05 13.15
CA ASP A 23 -4.50 -2.16 14.47
C ASP A 23 -4.72 -3.56 15.11
N SER A 24 -4.82 -4.64 14.34
CA SER A 24 -5.20 -5.99 14.81
C SER A 24 -4.41 -7.14 14.18
N GLY A 25 -3.48 -6.87 13.25
CA GLY A 25 -2.69 -7.90 12.58
C GLY A 25 -1.25 -8.03 13.09
N GLU A 26 -0.68 -9.22 12.92
CA GLU A 26 0.74 -9.47 13.18
C GLU A 26 1.62 -8.71 12.19
N THR A 27 2.72 -8.15 12.70
CA THR A 27 3.69 -7.37 11.92
C THR A 27 5.06 -8.00 12.04
N PHE A 28 5.66 -8.36 10.91
CA PHE A 28 7.01 -8.89 10.85
C PHE A 28 7.97 -7.84 10.32
N PHE A 29 9.13 -7.72 10.97
CA PHE A 29 10.20 -6.86 10.51
C PHE A 29 11.17 -7.63 9.63
N ASP A 30 11.27 -7.27 8.35
CA ASP A 30 12.19 -7.88 7.39
C ASP A 30 13.40 -6.98 7.14
N GLY A 31 14.38 -7.05 8.03
CA GLY A 31 15.64 -6.28 7.89
C GLY A 31 16.48 -6.67 6.67
N THR A 32 16.33 -7.90 6.18
CA THR A 32 17.07 -8.41 5.01
C THR A 32 16.42 -8.08 3.67
N LYS A 33 15.17 -7.59 3.72
CA LYS A 33 14.29 -7.33 2.59
C LYS A 33 14.04 -8.58 1.73
N GLY A 34 14.08 -9.77 2.34
CA GLY A 34 13.86 -11.04 1.67
C GLY A 34 12.47 -11.13 1.00
N PHE A 35 11.44 -10.63 1.67
CA PHE A 35 10.08 -10.56 1.13
C PHE A 35 10.04 -9.71 -0.16
N TYR A 36 10.67 -8.54 -0.11
CA TYR A 36 10.71 -7.59 -1.21
C TYR A 36 11.59 -8.07 -2.37
N LYS A 37 12.69 -8.77 -2.07
CA LYS A 37 13.51 -9.46 -3.08
C LYS A 37 12.75 -10.58 -3.75
N ALA A 38 11.97 -11.37 -3.00
CA ALA A 38 11.15 -12.42 -3.58
C ALA A 38 10.12 -11.86 -4.58
N LEU A 39 9.58 -10.66 -4.32
CA LEU A 39 8.67 -9.97 -5.26
C LEU A 39 9.34 -9.50 -6.55
N GLY A 40 10.67 -9.42 -6.56
CA GLY A 40 11.48 -8.96 -7.70
C GLY A 40 12.48 -9.99 -8.21
N ASP A 41 12.10 -11.27 -8.16
CA ASP A 41 12.90 -12.39 -8.68
C ASP A 41 14.32 -12.45 -8.08
N GLY A 42 14.42 -12.20 -6.78
CA GLY A 42 15.67 -12.18 -6.02
C GLY A 42 16.33 -10.80 -5.90
N ASN A 43 15.84 -9.80 -6.63
CA ASN A 43 16.38 -8.44 -6.62
C ASN A 43 15.39 -7.44 -6.00
N LEU A 44 15.92 -6.38 -5.39
CA LEU A 44 15.09 -5.28 -4.92
C LEU A 44 14.62 -4.45 -6.11
N ARG A 45 13.31 -4.29 -6.24
CA ARG A 45 12.71 -3.42 -7.26
C ARG A 45 12.52 -2.04 -6.67
N TRP A 46 13.27 -1.09 -7.21
CA TRP A 46 13.23 0.31 -6.81
C TRP A 46 12.33 1.10 -7.74
N ALA A 47 11.49 1.94 -7.17
CA ALA A 47 10.77 2.97 -7.89
C ALA A 47 11.76 3.93 -8.54
N ARG A 48 11.46 4.27 -9.79
CA ARG A 48 12.25 5.27 -10.50
C ARG A 48 12.12 6.62 -9.81
N LEU A 49 13.19 7.41 -9.85
CA LEU A 49 13.26 8.71 -9.18
C LEU A 49 12.07 9.60 -9.55
N ASP A 50 11.66 9.62 -10.82
CA ASP A 50 10.50 10.36 -11.34
C ASP A 50 9.17 10.06 -10.63
N GLN A 51 8.98 8.84 -10.10
CA GLN A 51 7.79 8.49 -9.31
C GLN A 51 7.85 9.01 -7.87
N VAL A 52 9.06 9.17 -7.34
CA VAL A 52 9.34 9.69 -5.99
C VAL A 52 9.38 11.22 -5.98
N VAL A 53 9.69 11.87 -7.11
CA VAL A 53 9.72 13.34 -7.25
C VAL A 53 8.35 13.93 -7.58
N ARG A 54 7.24 13.18 -7.43
CA ARG A 54 5.88 13.73 -7.62
C ARG A 54 5.68 14.98 -6.75
N PRO A 55 5.18 16.11 -7.29
CA PRO A 55 5.03 17.37 -6.54
C PRO A 55 4.21 17.24 -5.24
N SER A 56 3.27 16.29 -5.21
CA SER A 56 2.44 15.98 -4.03
C SER A 56 3.25 15.46 -2.82
N LEU A 57 4.37 14.76 -3.05
CA LEU A 57 5.30 14.37 -1.99
C LEU A 57 6.09 15.57 -1.48
N TRP A 58 6.53 16.47 -2.37
CA TRP A 58 7.21 17.72 -2.00
C TRP A 58 6.31 18.69 -1.24
N TYR A 59 5.00 18.72 -1.51
CA TYR A 59 4.04 19.51 -0.75
C TYR A 59 3.94 19.05 0.71
N ASN A 60 3.91 17.73 0.94
CA ASN A 60 3.93 17.15 2.29
C ASN A 60 5.27 17.35 3.00
N VAL A 61 6.39 17.27 2.26
CA VAL A 61 7.74 17.57 2.76
C VAL A 61 7.85 19.04 3.19
N TYR A 62 7.40 19.97 2.36
CA TYR A 62 7.44 21.41 2.65
C TYR A 62 6.55 21.78 3.85
N ARG A 63 5.36 21.18 3.95
CA ARG A 63 4.44 21.37 5.08
C ARG A 63 5.04 20.89 6.40
N ASN A 64 5.69 19.73 6.42
CA ASN A 64 6.33 19.18 7.62
C ASN A 64 7.63 19.91 7.99
N TRP A 65 8.34 20.46 7.00
CA TRP A 65 9.53 21.28 7.25
C TRP A 65 9.19 22.61 7.94
N ARG A 66 8.01 23.18 7.66
CA ARG A 66 7.52 24.39 8.34
C ARG A 66 7.04 24.19 9.77
N SER A 67 6.69 22.96 10.17
CA SER A 67 6.19 22.64 11.51
C SER A 67 7.25 22.16 12.50
N GLY A 68 8.54 22.30 12.16
CA GLY A 68 9.66 22.07 13.11
C GLY A 68 9.94 20.60 13.46
N ILE A 69 9.29 19.65 12.80
CA ILE A 69 9.54 18.22 12.98
C ILE A 69 10.82 17.86 12.21
N ARG A 70 11.94 17.78 12.93
CA ARG A 70 13.28 17.53 12.37
C ARG A 70 13.57 16.07 11.97
N GLY A 71 12.56 15.20 11.88
CA GLY A 71 12.73 13.80 11.51
C GLY A 71 11.70 13.33 10.49
N ASN A 72 12.15 12.50 9.54
CA ASN A 72 11.39 11.65 8.60
C ASN A 72 11.30 12.06 7.11
N LEU A 73 11.86 13.17 6.65
CA LEU A 73 11.57 13.63 5.27
C LEU A 73 12.53 13.14 4.17
N LEU A 74 13.67 12.53 4.52
CA LEU A 74 14.61 11.90 3.56
C LEU A 74 15.35 10.67 4.13
N VAL A 75 15.00 10.24 5.34
CA VAL A 75 15.58 9.06 5.98
C VAL A 75 14.51 7.99 5.91
N GLY A 76 14.48 7.25 4.81
CA GLY A 76 13.62 6.09 4.66
C GLY A 76 13.71 5.51 3.27
N GLU A 77 13.76 4.18 3.19
CA GLU A 77 13.87 3.43 1.94
C GLU A 77 12.48 3.17 1.34
N GLY A 78 11.57 4.14 1.41
CA GLY A 78 10.20 4.08 0.86
C GLY A 78 10.12 4.11 -0.67
N ARG A 79 11.22 3.77 -1.35
CA ARG A 79 11.33 3.65 -2.80
C ARG A 79 11.23 2.21 -3.27
N ILE A 80 11.24 1.23 -2.36
CA ILE A 80 11.13 -0.17 -2.73
C ILE A 80 9.66 -0.47 -3.03
N PHE A 81 9.41 -1.14 -4.16
CA PHE A 81 8.06 -1.60 -4.49
C PHE A 81 7.61 -2.70 -3.54
N GLY A 82 6.41 -2.54 -3.01
CA GLY A 82 5.74 -3.53 -2.19
C GLY A 82 4.98 -4.56 -3.01
N GLY A 83 4.15 -5.33 -2.32
CA GLY A 83 3.33 -6.36 -2.93
C GLY A 83 2.56 -7.16 -1.90
N LEU A 84 1.88 -8.19 -2.38
CA LEU A 84 1.05 -9.09 -1.61
C LEU A 84 1.33 -10.52 -2.05
N TYR A 85 1.42 -11.42 -1.07
CA TYR A 85 1.39 -12.86 -1.31
C TYR A 85 0.17 -13.46 -0.63
N ILE A 86 -0.44 -14.43 -1.31
CA ILE A 86 -1.37 -15.37 -0.69
C ILE A 86 -0.66 -16.72 -0.66
N VAL A 87 -0.41 -17.21 0.56
CA VAL A 87 0.28 -18.48 0.79
C VAL A 87 -0.75 -19.50 1.27
N GLN A 88 -0.89 -20.58 0.52
CA GLN A 88 -1.72 -21.72 0.86
C GLN A 88 -0.87 -22.77 1.58
N SER A 89 -1.38 -23.29 2.71
CA SER A 89 -0.80 -24.48 3.32
C SER A 89 -1.22 -25.71 2.52
N ALA A 90 -0.26 -26.43 1.95
CA ALA A 90 -0.49 -27.68 1.23
C ALA A 90 0.31 -28.83 1.89
N GLN A 91 -0.07 -30.08 1.59
CA GLN A 91 0.57 -31.27 2.18
C GLN A 91 2.08 -31.36 1.88
N GLN A 92 2.52 -30.80 0.75
CA GLN A 92 3.92 -30.77 0.33
C GLN A 92 4.68 -29.52 0.83
N GLY A 93 4.03 -28.70 1.66
CA GLY A 93 4.57 -27.44 2.18
C GLY A 93 3.77 -26.21 1.76
N PRO A 94 4.14 -25.02 2.26
CA PRO A 94 3.51 -23.77 1.86
C PRO A 94 3.76 -23.47 0.38
N ARG A 95 2.68 -23.15 -0.34
CA ARG A 95 2.71 -22.78 -1.76
C ARG A 95 2.18 -21.37 -1.95
N ILE A 96 2.81 -20.60 -2.84
CA ILE A 96 2.28 -19.30 -3.26
C ILE A 96 1.10 -19.56 -4.21
N ALA A 97 -0.10 -19.19 -3.77
CA ALA A 97 -1.31 -19.30 -4.57
C ALA A 97 -1.55 -18.05 -5.42
N TYR A 98 -1.12 -16.88 -4.93
CA TYR A 98 -1.17 -15.63 -5.68
C TYR A 98 -0.09 -14.67 -5.23
N GLN A 99 0.39 -13.88 -6.18
CA GLN A 99 1.37 -12.84 -5.98
C GLN A 99 0.93 -11.59 -6.73
N PHE A 100 0.96 -10.46 -6.04
CA PHE A 100 0.84 -9.14 -6.63
C PHE A 100 2.11 -8.36 -6.30
N SER A 101 2.72 -7.75 -7.31
CA SER A 101 3.86 -6.87 -7.11
C SER A 101 3.55 -5.49 -7.66
N GLU A 102 3.86 -4.46 -6.88
CA GLU A 102 3.65 -3.08 -7.29
C GLU A 102 4.54 -2.75 -8.50
N THR A 103 3.95 -2.11 -9.50
CA THR A 103 4.65 -1.54 -10.66
C THR A 103 4.79 -0.02 -10.55
N VAL A 104 3.93 0.59 -9.74
CA VAL A 104 3.88 2.02 -9.42
C VAL A 104 3.67 2.13 -7.92
N LEU A 105 4.39 3.04 -7.26
CA LEU A 105 4.30 3.21 -5.81
C LEU A 105 2.87 3.57 -5.40
N GLY A 106 2.34 2.84 -4.40
CA GLY A 106 0.98 3.03 -3.89
C GLY A 106 -0.11 2.36 -4.74
N ASN A 107 0.26 1.56 -5.74
CA ASN A 107 -0.69 0.74 -6.47
C ASN A 107 -1.20 -0.41 -5.58
N ARG A 108 -2.51 -0.58 -5.48
CA ARG A 108 -3.11 -1.58 -4.59
C ARG A 108 -3.35 -2.89 -5.33
N ALA A 109 -3.21 -4.00 -4.62
CA ALA A 109 -3.63 -5.29 -5.15
C ALA A 109 -5.15 -5.25 -5.44
N PRO A 110 -5.60 -5.78 -6.60
CA PRO A 110 -7.02 -5.87 -6.90
C PRO A 110 -7.71 -6.77 -5.86
N ILE A 111 -8.56 -6.16 -5.02
CA ILE A 111 -9.24 -6.82 -3.91
C ILE A 111 -10.17 -7.90 -4.45
N SER A 112 -10.84 -7.64 -5.58
CA SER A 112 -11.65 -8.61 -6.29
C SER A 112 -10.89 -9.90 -6.60
N LYS A 113 -9.65 -9.79 -7.09
CA LYS A 113 -8.81 -10.97 -7.39
C LYS A 113 -8.31 -11.67 -6.13
N VAL A 114 -7.97 -10.90 -5.09
CA VAL A 114 -7.57 -11.45 -3.79
C VAL A 114 -8.71 -12.28 -3.19
N LEU A 115 -9.94 -11.76 -3.24
CA LEU A 115 -11.12 -12.47 -2.76
C LEU A 115 -11.36 -13.76 -3.55
N GLU A 116 -11.32 -13.70 -4.89
CA GLU A 116 -11.47 -14.87 -5.77
C GLU A 116 -10.48 -15.99 -5.40
N VAL A 117 -9.20 -15.67 -5.27
CA VAL A 117 -8.18 -16.65 -4.90
C VAL A 117 -8.43 -17.21 -3.48
N CYS A 118 -8.83 -16.36 -2.53
CA CYS A 118 -9.18 -16.80 -1.19
C CYS A 118 -10.40 -17.75 -1.19
N SER A 119 -11.39 -17.50 -2.03
CA SER A 119 -12.54 -18.39 -2.23
C SER A 119 -12.11 -19.74 -2.76
N ASP A 120 -11.28 -19.76 -3.80
CA ASP A 120 -10.79 -20.98 -4.43
C ASP A 120 -9.99 -21.84 -3.44
N ILE A 121 -9.15 -21.20 -2.61
CA ILE A 121 -8.33 -21.88 -1.60
C ILE A 121 -9.17 -22.42 -0.45
N SER A 122 -10.17 -21.65 0.00
CA SER A 122 -10.98 -22.00 1.18
C SER A 122 -12.16 -22.91 0.87
N GLY A 123 -12.58 -22.99 -0.39
CA GLY A 123 -13.80 -23.70 -0.82
C GLY A 123 -15.10 -23.02 -0.37
N VAL A 124 -15.02 -21.81 0.21
CA VAL A 124 -16.18 -21.03 0.63
C VAL A 124 -16.64 -20.19 -0.55
N ALA A 125 -17.89 -20.36 -0.97
CA ALA A 125 -18.44 -19.58 -2.08
C ALA A 125 -18.43 -18.08 -1.79
N LEU A 126 -17.91 -17.31 -2.75
CA LEU A 126 -18.00 -15.85 -2.73
C LEU A 126 -19.42 -15.38 -3.01
N ASP A 127 -19.86 -14.43 -2.19
CA ASP A 127 -21.06 -13.66 -2.47
C ASP A 127 -20.81 -12.66 -3.60
N GLU A 128 -21.67 -12.68 -4.62
CA GLU A 128 -21.61 -11.80 -5.79
C GLU A 128 -21.68 -10.33 -5.37
N THR A 129 -22.48 -10.00 -4.34
CA THR A 129 -22.61 -8.63 -3.84
C THR A 129 -21.28 -8.08 -3.32
N SER A 130 -20.51 -8.92 -2.62
CA SER A 130 -19.21 -8.59 -2.06
C SER A 130 -18.16 -8.36 -3.16
N LEU A 131 -18.21 -9.16 -4.23
CA LEU A 131 -17.38 -8.99 -5.43
C LEU A 131 -17.68 -7.67 -6.17
N GLN A 132 -18.96 -7.34 -6.36
CA GLN A 132 -19.35 -6.08 -7.01
C GLN A 132 -18.91 -4.86 -6.20
N ARG A 133 -19.05 -4.90 -4.87
CA ARG A 133 -18.55 -3.84 -3.98
C ARG A 133 -17.04 -3.66 -4.09
N ALA A 134 -16.29 -4.76 -4.12
CA ALA A 134 -14.82 -4.70 -4.27
C ALA A 134 -14.43 -4.06 -5.61
N LYS A 135 -15.09 -4.43 -6.71
CA LYS A 135 -14.86 -3.83 -8.03
C LYS A 135 -15.20 -2.33 -8.05
N GLN A 136 -16.31 -1.94 -7.43
CA GLN A 136 -16.70 -0.53 -7.34
C GLN A 136 -15.66 0.29 -6.56
N GLN A 137 -15.17 -0.23 -5.43
CA GLN A 137 -14.12 0.44 -4.64
C GLN A 137 -12.81 0.59 -5.41
N GLU A 138 -12.44 -0.41 -6.22
CA GLU A 138 -11.28 -0.32 -7.10
C GLU A 138 -11.46 0.77 -8.17
N GLU A 139 -12.65 0.88 -8.77
CA GLU A 139 -12.97 1.92 -9.74
C GLU A 139 -12.99 3.31 -9.11
N ASP A 140 -13.60 3.45 -7.92
CA ASP A 140 -13.68 4.73 -7.22
C ASP A 140 -12.29 5.20 -6.76
N ALA A 141 -11.43 4.26 -6.33
CA ALA A 141 -10.04 4.56 -6.01
C ALA A 141 -9.25 5.00 -7.26
N LYS A 142 -9.49 4.37 -8.43
CA LYS A 142 -8.89 4.79 -9.71
C LYS A 142 -9.39 6.16 -10.15
N LYS A 143 -10.69 6.43 -10.03
CA LYS A 143 -11.30 7.72 -10.36
C LYS A 143 -10.76 8.83 -9.47
N THR A 144 -10.68 8.59 -8.16
CA THR A 144 -10.09 9.55 -7.21
C THR A 144 -8.62 9.82 -7.53
N ALA A 145 -7.85 8.79 -7.89
CA ALA A 145 -6.44 8.95 -8.28
C ALA A 145 -6.26 9.68 -9.63
N THR A 146 -7.24 9.62 -10.53
CA THR A 146 -7.19 10.25 -11.87
C THR A 146 -7.75 11.66 -11.86
N ALA A 147 -8.89 11.89 -11.18
CA ALA A 147 -9.54 13.19 -11.02
C ALA A 147 -8.65 14.22 -10.28
N GLN A 148 -7.62 13.76 -9.58
CA GLN A 148 -6.65 14.62 -8.91
C GLN A 148 -5.58 15.18 -9.88
N CYS A 149 -5.60 14.78 -11.16
CA CYS A 149 -4.67 15.24 -12.19
C CYS A 149 -5.36 15.43 -13.56
N ASP A 150 -6.54 16.07 -13.60
CA ASP A 150 -7.01 16.65 -14.87
C ASP A 150 -6.48 18.07 -14.99
N GLY A 151 -5.63 18.27 -15.99
CA GLY A 151 -4.91 19.51 -16.23
C GLY A 151 -5.84 20.64 -16.62
N GLN A 152 -6.18 21.50 -15.66
CA GLN A 152 -6.18 22.97 -15.76
C GLN A 152 -6.57 23.53 -14.39
N ASP A 153 -5.76 24.49 -13.95
CA ASP A 153 -5.99 25.41 -12.83
C ASP A 153 -6.06 24.84 -11.41
N SER A 154 -4.93 24.97 -10.71
CA SER A 154 -4.79 25.00 -9.24
C SER A 154 -5.44 23.85 -8.47
N CYS A 155 -4.61 23.02 -7.82
CA CYS A 155 -5.08 22.23 -6.69
C CYS A 155 -5.60 23.19 -5.61
N ALA A 156 -6.90 23.50 -5.64
CA ALA A 156 -7.52 24.40 -4.69
C ALA A 156 -7.40 23.80 -3.29
N LEU A 157 -6.81 24.59 -2.39
CA LEU A 157 -6.79 24.31 -0.96
C LEU A 157 -8.24 24.14 -0.48
N PRO A 158 -8.60 23.10 0.28
CA PRO A 158 -9.77 23.21 1.13
C PRO A 158 -9.50 24.39 2.07
N SER A 159 -10.30 25.45 1.94
CA SER A 159 -10.23 26.63 2.78
C SER A 159 -10.36 26.17 4.23
N SER A 160 -9.25 26.24 4.97
CA SER A 160 -9.29 26.11 6.42
C SER A 160 -10.11 27.28 6.96
N SER A 161 -11.38 27.03 7.28
CA SER A 161 -12.16 27.93 8.12
C SER A 161 -11.51 27.93 9.51
N SER A 162 -10.61 28.88 9.72
CA SER A 162 -10.17 29.29 11.04
C SER A 162 -11.36 29.89 11.79
N SER A 163 -11.75 29.25 12.88
CA SER A 163 -12.46 29.86 13.99
C SER A 163 -11.70 29.39 15.24
N LYS A 164 -10.62 30.08 15.67
CA LYS A 164 -10.63 31.17 16.66
C LYS A 164 -11.68 30.93 17.76
N LEU A 165 -11.29 30.27 18.84
CA LEU A 165 -10.85 30.82 20.14
C LEU A 165 -10.77 29.69 21.18
#